data_AF-A0A0K0XU01-F1
#
_entry.id   AF-A0A0K0XU01-F1
#
_cell.length_a   1.000
_cell.length_b   1.000
_cell.length_c   1.000
_cell.angle_alpha   90.00
_cell.angle_beta   90.00
_cell.angle_gamma   90.00
#
_symmetry.space_group_name_H-M   'P 1'
#
loop_
_entity.id
_entity.type
_entity.pdbx_description
1 polymer ?
#
loop_
_entity_poly.entity_id
_entity_poly.type
_entity_poly.pdbx_seq_one_letter_code
_entity_poly.pdbx_strand_id
1 'polypeptide(L)'
;MNRDYLLPGLVAILLAVLYPVFWLSTMASIEDLPLLEIFRAEVSRLGAMDAMFVLIGLMEVYVLLSLRRALRQELNGSLGAALAMAMAIAVALMTLTVLFDVAVALLPGLSEGTLDGLVRVAAGTFIASCIAVSLISLVLAVALLVRAADSALLLKLFAVVLLISGLMFLSLILAPIACLVYPLGLLLLAAWFLRGGSEVEVV
;
A
#
# COMPACT_ATOMS: atom_id res chain seq x y z
N MET A 1 -3.69 -20.15 -19.06
CA MET A 1 -3.60 -19.24 -17.90
C MET A 1 -4.43 -19.81 -16.77
N ASN A 2 -3.82 -20.05 -15.62
CA ASN A 2 -4.56 -20.42 -14.41
C ASN A 2 -5.41 -19.20 -14.00
N ARG A 3 -6.75 -19.36 -13.90
CA ARG A 3 -7.67 -18.24 -13.61
C ARG A 3 -7.34 -17.56 -12.27
N ASP A 4 -6.69 -18.30 -11.38
CA ASP A 4 -6.29 -17.87 -10.04
C ASP A 4 -5.32 -16.68 -10.03
N TYR A 5 -4.56 -16.45 -11.11
CA TYR A 5 -3.58 -15.36 -11.19
C TYR A 5 -3.97 -14.21 -12.14
N LEU A 6 -5.03 -14.39 -12.95
CA LEU A 6 -5.48 -13.34 -13.85
C LEU A 6 -6.00 -12.12 -13.09
N LEU A 7 -6.89 -12.34 -12.11
CA LEU A 7 -7.51 -11.26 -11.36
C LEU A 7 -6.50 -10.45 -10.52
N PRO A 8 -5.57 -11.08 -9.75
CA PRO A 8 -4.49 -10.36 -9.08
C PRO A 8 -3.66 -9.49 -10.01
N GLY A 9 -3.33 -10.01 -11.21
CA GLY A 9 -2.58 -9.26 -12.21
C GLY A 9 -3.32 -8.02 -12.71
N LEU A 10 -4.61 -8.15 -13.04
CA LEU A 10 -5.44 -7.03 -13.49
C LEU A 10 -5.63 -5.97 -12.40
N VAL A 11 -5.85 -6.41 -11.14
CA VAL A 11 -5.98 -5.49 -10.01
C VAL A 11 -4.68 -4.75 -9.75
N ALA A 12 -3.52 -5.41 -9.87
CA ALA A 12 -2.22 -4.76 -9.72
C ALA A 12 -1.96 -3.71 -10.83
N ILE A 13 -2.39 -3.96 -12.08
CA ILE A 13 -2.32 -2.95 -13.15
C ILE A 13 -3.20 -1.74 -12.83
N LEU A 14 -4.45 -1.97 -12.43
CA LEU A 14 -5.38 -0.90 -12.10
C LEU A 14 -4.86 -0.07 -10.90
N LEU A 15 -4.33 -0.75 -9.88
CA LEU A 15 -3.70 -0.11 -8.73
C LEU A 15 -2.47 0.71 -9.14
N ALA A 16 -1.63 0.23 -10.06
CA ALA A 16 -0.48 0.97 -10.57
C ALA A 16 -0.87 2.30 -11.25
N VAL A 17 -2.07 2.38 -11.82
CA VAL A 17 -2.59 3.62 -12.42
C VAL A 17 -3.22 4.53 -11.36
N LEU A 18 -4.05 3.98 -10.48
CA LEU A 18 -4.81 4.78 -9.50
C LEU A 18 -3.94 5.30 -8.35
N TYR A 19 -2.96 4.52 -7.91
CA TYR A 19 -2.07 4.88 -6.80
C TYR A 19 -1.36 6.23 -7.00
N PRO A 20 -0.63 6.49 -8.10
CA PRO A 20 0.04 7.77 -8.29
C PRO A 20 -0.96 8.91 -8.49
N VAL A 21 -2.10 8.66 -9.14
CA VAL A 21 -3.15 9.68 -9.33
C VAL A 21 -3.66 10.18 -7.98
N PHE A 22 -4.00 9.26 -7.07
CA PHE A 22 -4.43 9.62 -5.72
C PHE A 22 -3.33 10.35 -4.96
N TRP A 23 -2.18 9.72 -4.74
CA TRP A 23 -1.18 10.27 -3.83
C TRP A 23 -0.54 11.57 -4.31
N LEU A 24 -0.30 11.72 -5.62
CA LEU A 24 0.23 12.97 -6.15
C LEU A 24 -0.80 14.11 -6.05
N SER A 25 -2.10 13.82 -6.24
CA SER A 25 -3.15 14.82 -6.07
C SER A 25 -3.29 15.27 -4.60
N THR A 26 -3.23 14.32 -3.67
CA THR A 26 -3.24 14.61 -2.23
C THR A 26 -2.02 15.42 -1.83
N MET A 27 -0.82 15.04 -2.29
CA MET A 27 0.42 15.77 -2.01
C MET A 27 0.44 17.17 -2.63
N ALA A 28 -0.10 17.35 -3.83
CA ALA A 28 -0.21 18.66 -4.46
C ALA A 28 -1.18 19.61 -3.72
N SER A 29 -2.10 19.05 -2.93
CA SER A 29 -3.08 19.79 -2.12
C SER A 29 -2.53 20.17 -0.74
N ILE A 30 -1.32 19.71 -0.39
CA ILE A 30 -0.62 20.12 0.83
C ILE A 30 -0.05 21.54 0.59
N GLU A 31 -0.84 22.56 0.96
CA GLU A 31 -0.38 23.95 1.06
C GLU A 31 0.68 24.11 2.18
N ASP A 32 1.29 25.29 2.34
CA ASP A 32 2.26 25.63 3.42
C ASP A 32 1.65 25.58 4.86
N LEU A 33 0.57 24.83 5.05
CA LEU A 33 -0.12 24.64 6.32
C LEU A 33 0.59 23.61 7.21
N PRO A 34 0.48 23.76 8.54
CA PRO A 34 0.93 22.73 9.48
C PRO A 34 0.23 21.39 9.19
N LEU A 35 0.96 20.27 9.28
CA LEU A 35 0.42 18.91 9.03
C LEU A 35 -0.91 18.65 9.75
N LEU A 36 -1.05 19.09 11.00
CA LEU A 36 -2.28 18.85 11.78
C LEU A 36 -3.50 19.60 11.20
N GLU A 37 -3.30 20.75 10.58
CA GLU A 37 -4.37 21.52 9.92
C GLU A 37 -4.81 20.85 8.61
N ILE A 38 -3.87 20.24 7.89
CA ILE A 38 -4.16 19.42 6.70
C ILE A 38 -5.03 18.22 7.10
N PHE A 39 -4.65 17.48 8.16
CA PHE A 39 -5.46 16.38 8.68
C PHE A 39 -6.82 16.84 9.19
N ARG A 40 -6.92 18.02 9.79
CA ARG A 40 -8.21 18.59 10.21
C ARG A 40 -9.12 18.88 9.00
N ALA A 41 -8.55 19.43 7.93
CA ALA A 41 -9.29 19.73 6.71
C ALA A 41 -9.78 18.45 6.02
N GLU A 42 -8.94 17.42 5.94
CA GLU A 42 -9.28 16.10 5.39
C GLU A 42 -10.37 15.42 6.24
N VAL A 43 -10.12 15.17 7.53
CA VAL A 43 -11.03 14.43 8.44
C VAL A 43 -12.42 15.09 8.59
N SER A 44 -12.52 16.39 8.29
CA SER A 44 -13.78 17.12 8.38
C SER A 44 -14.68 16.99 7.15
N ARG A 45 -14.25 16.27 6.11
CA ARG A 45 -14.97 16.14 4.84
C ARG A 45 -15.02 14.67 4.42
N LEU A 46 -16.18 14.25 3.92
CA LEU A 46 -16.31 12.96 3.25
C LEU A 46 -16.62 13.22 1.78
N GLY A 47 -15.74 12.77 0.89
CA GLY A 47 -15.78 13.07 -0.53
C GLY A 47 -15.35 11.92 -1.43
N ALA A 48 -15.18 12.24 -2.71
CA ALA A 48 -14.78 11.27 -3.74
C ALA A 48 -13.35 10.74 -3.53
N MET A 49 -12.47 11.55 -2.92
CA MET A 49 -11.10 11.16 -2.62
C MET A 49 -11.05 10.07 -1.55
N ASP A 50 -11.92 10.10 -0.55
CA ASP A 50 -12.03 9.04 0.47
C ASP A 50 -12.45 7.71 -0.14
N ALA A 51 -13.42 7.74 -1.06
CA ALA A 51 -13.84 6.55 -1.79
C ALA A 51 -12.70 5.98 -2.65
N MET A 52 -11.90 6.84 -3.29
CA MET A 52 -10.72 6.41 -4.05
C MET A 52 -9.63 5.85 -3.15
N PHE A 53 -9.39 6.45 -1.97
CA PHE A 53 -8.46 5.94 -0.97
C PHE A 53 -8.86 4.53 -0.50
N VAL A 54 -10.14 4.33 -0.17
CA VAL A 54 -10.67 3.02 0.22
C VAL A 54 -10.52 2.01 -0.92
N LEU A 55 -10.83 2.39 -2.15
CA LEU A 55 -10.68 1.51 -3.32
C LEU A 55 -9.22 1.07 -3.49
N ILE A 56 -8.28 2.02 -3.45
CA ILE A 56 -6.83 1.76 -3.52
C ILE A 56 -6.39 0.82 -2.41
N GLY A 57 -6.77 1.10 -1.16
CA GLY A 57 -6.44 0.26 -0.01
C GLY A 57 -6.96 -1.16 -0.13
N LEU A 58 -8.22 -1.34 -0.57
CA LEU A 58 -8.81 -2.66 -0.81
C LEU A 58 -8.10 -3.44 -1.92
N MET A 59 -7.75 -2.77 -3.03
CA MET A 59 -7.00 -3.38 -4.13
C MET A 59 -5.60 -3.80 -3.68
N GLU A 60 -4.91 -2.96 -2.91
CA GLU A 60 -3.58 -3.25 -2.39
C GLU A 60 -3.61 -4.43 -1.42
N VAL A 61 -4.56 -4.46 -0.48
CA VAL A 61 -4.81 -5.62 0.39
C VAL A 61 -5.04 -6.88 -0.43
N TYR A 62 -5.89 -6.83 -1.46
CA TYR A 62 -6.17 -7.98 -2.32
C TYR A 62 -4.91 -8.50 -3.03
N VAL A 63 -4.10 -7.61 -3.59
CA VAL A 63 -2.84 -7.95 -4.27
C VAL A 63 -1.86 -8.58 -3.28
N LEU A 64 -1.71 -8.02 -2.07
CA LEU A 64 -0.82 -8.54 -1.03
C LEU A 64 -1.28 -9.91 -0.51
N LEU A 65 -2.59 -10.14 -0.35
CA LEU A 65 -3.13 -11.45 0.02
C LEU A 65 -2.94 -12.49 -1.09
N SER A 66 -3.04 -12.06 -2.35
CA SER A 66 -2.75 -12.91 -3.51
C SER A 66 -1.27 -13.28 -3.57
N LEU A 67 -0.38 -12.32 -3.33
CA LEU A 67 1.07 -12.55 -3.22
C LEU A 67 1.37 -13.51 -2.07
N ARG A 68 0.80 -13.29 -0.88
CA ARG A 68 0.91 -14.20 0.26
C ARG A 68 0.54 -15.64 -0.10
N ARG A 69 -0.58 -15.84 -0.80
CA ARG A 69 -1.04 -17.18 -1.21
C ARG A 69 -0.02 -17.85 -2.11
N ALA A 70 0.48 -17.12 -3.11
CA ALA A 70 1.48 -17.63 -4.05
C ALA A 70 2.82 -17.94 -3.36
N LEU A 71 3.30 -17.04 -2.50
CA LEU A 71 4.52 -17.24 -1.69
C LEU A 71 4.43 -18.44 -0.74
N ARG A 72 3.22 -18.81 -0.30
CA ARG A 72 3.00 -19.98 0.57
C ARG A 72 2.94 -21.30 -0.22
N GLN A 73 2.56 -21.24 -1.50
CA GLN A 73 2.37 -22.42 -2.36
C GLN A 73 3.65 -22.83 -3.09
N GLU A 74 4.40 -21.87 -3.63
CA GLU A 74 5.57 -22.15 -4.48
C GLU A 74 6.90 -22.12 -3.71
N LEU A 75 6.93 -21.49 -2.55
CA LEU A 75 8.12 -21.31 -1.76
C LEU A 75 7.82 -21.84 -0.36
N ASN A 76 8.69 -22.64 0.26
CA ASN A 76 8.67 -22.94 1.70
C ASN A 76 8.95 -21.65 2.53
N GLY A 77 8.19 -20.58 2.28
CA GLY A 77 8.46 -19.19 2.59
C GLY A 77 7.47 -18.61 3.57
N SER A 78 7.32 -19.30 4.70
CA SER A 78 6.48 -18.86 5.81
C SER A 78 6.72 -17.40 6.19
N LEU A 79 7.98 -16.94 6.15
CA LEU A 79 8.34 -15.55 6.43
C LEU A 79 7.81 -14.56 5.39
N GLY A 80 8.06 -14.78 4.09
CA GLY A 80 7.58 -13.88 3.03
C GLY A 80 6.05 -13.80 2.99
N ALA A 81 5.38 -14.94 3.16
CA ALA A 81 3.92 -15.00 3.26
C ALA A 81 3.39 -14.29 4.54
N ALA A 82 4.09 -14.41 5.67
CA ALA A 82 3.73 -13.70 6.90
C ALA A 82 3.95 -12.19 6.78
N LEU A 83 5.03 -11.75 6.14
CA LEU A 83 5.32 -10.34 5.90
C LEU A 83 4.32 -9.71 4.91
N ALA A 84 3.95 -10.42 3.84
CA ALA A 84 2.88 -9.98 2.94
C ALA A 84 1.52 -9.86 3.67
N MET A 85 1.23 -10.78 4.61
CA MET A 85 0.05 -10.67 5.48
C MET A 85 0.13 -9.43 6.39
N ALA A 86 1.28 -9.23 7.03
CA ALA A 86 1.49 -8.10 7.94
C ALA A 86 1.36 -6.76 7.20
N MET A 87 1.91 -6.68 5.98
CA MET A 87 1.76 -5.50 5.11
C MET A 87 0.30 -5.28 4.74
N ALA A 88 -0.45 -6.34 4.38
CA ALA A 88 -1.88 -6.23 4.08
C ALA A 88 -2.68 -5.72 5.29
N ILE A 89 -2.36 -6.19 6.50
CA ILE A 89 -2.98 -5.68 7.73
C ILE A 89 -2.65 -4.21 7.95
N ALA A 90 -1.40 -3.81 7.77
CA ALA A 90 -0.98 -2.42 7.95
C ALA A 90 -1.66 -1.48 6.94
N VAL A 91 -1.76 -1.88 5.67
CA VAL A 91 -2.51 -1.14 4.64
C VAL A 91 -4.00 -1.10 4.99
N ALA A 92 -4.59 -2.19 5.48
CA ALA A 92 -5.99 -2.18 5.90
C ALA A 92 -6.22 -1.21 7.07
N LEU A 93 -5.35 -1.20 8.09
CA LEU A 93 -5.42 -0.25 9.21
C LEU A 93 -5.28 1.20 8.74
N MET A 94 -4.37 1.47 7.81
CA MET A 94 -4.24 2.77 7.15
C MET A 94 -5.54 3.14 6.42
N THR A 95 -6.14 2.20 5.69
CA THR A 95 -7.37 2.44 4.92
C THR A 95 -8.56 2.73 5.82
N LEU A 96 -8.59 2.12 7.02
CA LEU A 96 -9.65 2.32 8.00
C LEU A 96 -9.63 3.72 8.63
N THR A 97 -8.64 4.57 8.37
CA THR A 97 -8.68 5.96 8.85
C THR A 97 -9.86 6.74 8.27
N VAL A 98 -10.41 6.36 7.11
CA VAL A 98 -11.65 6.95 6.56
C VAL A 98 -12.85 6.80 7.51
N LEU A 99 -12.80 5.88 8.48
CA LEU A 99 -13.83 5.79 9.50
C LEU A 99 -13.88 7.02 10.41
N PHE A 100 -12.79 7.78 10.54
CA PHE A 100 -12.79 9.06 11.26
C PHE A 100 -13.63 10.10 10.52
N ASP A 101 -13.47 10.20 9.21
CA ASP A 101 -14.23 11.07 8.30
C ASP A 101 -15.73 10.73 8.34
N VAL A 102 -16.04 9.43 8.28
CA VAL A 102 -17.41 8.92 8.41
C VAL A 102 -18.00 9.26 9.80
N ALA A 103 -17.22 9.09 10.87
CA ALA A 103 -17.68 9.39 12.22
C ALA A 103 -18.00 10.88 12.38
N VAL A 104 -17.15 11.77 11.86
CA VAL A 104 -17.38 13.22 11.90
C VAL A 104 -18.59 13.61 11.05
N ALA A 105 -18.75 13.02 9.86
CA ALA A 105 -19.88 13.30 8.97
C ALA A 105 -21.24 12.85 9.56
N LEU A 106 -21.27 11.75 10.31
CA LEU A 106 -22.50 11.19 10.88
C LEU A 106 -22.87 11.73 12.27
N LEU A 107 -21.95 12.41 12.96
CA LEU A 107 -22.16 12.95 14.31
C LEU A 107 -22.15 14.48 14.29
N PRO A 108 -23.24 15.14 13.83
CA PRO A 108 -23.32 16.60 13.88
C PRO A 108 -23.33 17.09 15.34
N GLY A 109 -22.56 18.13 15.64
CA GLY A 109 -22.53 18.77 16.96
C GLY A 109 -21.46 18.23 17.93
N LEU A 110 -20.43 17.55 17.42
CA LEU A 110 -19.23 17.24 18.23
C LEU A 110 -18.62 18.52 18.81
N SER A 111 -18.20 18.45 20.08
CA SER A 111 -17.45 19.55 20.70
C SER A 111 -16.09 19.72 20.01
N GLU A 112 -15.54 20.94 20.00
CA GLU A 112 -14.22 21.21 19.41
C GLU A 112 -13.13 20.32 20.01
N GLY A 113 -13.16 20.07 21.33
CA GLY A 113 -12.21 19.19 21.99
C GLY A 113 -12.31 17.72 21.53
N THR A 114 -13.52 17.22 21.26
CA THR A 114 -13.72 15.87 20.71
C THR A 114 -13.21 15.79 19.28
N LEU A 115 -13.51 16.80 18.45
CA LEU A 115 -13.05 16.86 17.06
C LEU A 115 -11.51 16.89 17.00
N ASP A 116 -10.87 17.74 17.77
CA ASP A 116 -9.40 17.83 17.85
C ASP A 116 -8.78 16.49 18.32
N GLY A 117 -9.44 15.80 19.25
CA GLY A 117 -9.06 14.46 19.68
C GLY A 117 -9.10 13.44 18.55
N LEU A 118 -10.20 13.40 17.79
CA LEU A 118 -10.36 12.50 16.64
C LEU A 118 -9.31 12.77 15.57
N VAL A 119 -9.07 14.03 15.21
CA VAL A 119 -8.07 14.43 14.21
C VAL A 119 -6.67 13.96 14.61
N ARG A 120 -6.28 14.13 15.88
CA ARG A 120 -4.97 13.69 16.39
C ARG A 120 -4.81 12.18 16.34
N VAL A 121 -5.86 11.43 16.71
CA VAL A 121 -5.84 9.97 16.64
C VAL A 121 -5.77 9.52 15.18
N ALA A 122 -6.57 10.09 14.29
CA ALA A 122 -6.54 9.79 12.85
C ALA A 122 -5.15 10.02 12.25
N ALA A 123 -4.55 11.20 12.48
CA ALA A 123 -3.21 11.54 12.02
C ALA A 123 -2.15 10.58 12.59
N GLY A 124 -2.22 10.29 13.89
CA GLY A 124 -1.30 9.36 14.55
C GLY A 124 -1.40 7.94 13.99
N THR A 125 -2.61 7.42 13.80
CA THR A 125 -2.87 6.11 13.21
C THR A 125 -2.39 6.04 11.76
N PHE A 126 -2.65 7.08 10.97
CA PHE A 126 -2.19 7.16 9.59
C PHE A 126 -0.65 7.12 9.50
N ILE A 127 0.03 8.02 10.23
CA ILE A 127 1.50 8.11 10.24
C ILE A 127 2.12 6.80 10.73
N ALA A 128 1.61 6.24 11.84
CA ALA A 128 2.10 4.97 12.37
C ALA A 128 1.94 3.82 11.35
N SER A 129 0.82 3.79 10.63
CA SER A 129 0.58 2.78 9.59
C SER A 129 1.49 2.96 8.39
N CYS A 130 1.74 4.19 7.93
CA CYS A 130 2.69 4.49 6.85
C CYS A 130 4.12 4.03 7.20
N ILE A 131 4.57 4.29 8.44
CA ILE A 131 5.87 3.82 8.93
C ILE A 131 5.89 2.29 8.97
N ALA A 132 4.84 1.66 9.49
CA ALA A 132 4.75 0.21 9.55
C ALA A 132 4.78 -0.43 8.15
N VAL A 133 4.01 0.08 7.19
CA VAL A 133 4.03 -0.37 5.78
C VAL A 133 5.43 -0.23 5.20
N SER A 134 6.08 0.91 5.40
CA SER A 134 7.44 1.16 4.91
C SER A 134 8.43 0.15 5.49
N LEU A 135 8.47 -0.04 6.82
CA LEU A 135 9.37 -1.00 7.45
C LEU A 135 9.08 -2.45 7.04
N ILE A 136 7.82 -2.86 6.98
CA ILE A 136 7.45 -4.21 6.56
C ILE A 136 7.84 -4.44 5.09
N SER A 137 7.64 -3.45 4.21
CA SER A 137 8.03 -3.55 2.80
C SER A 137 9.54 -3.76 2.63
N LEU A 138 10.37 -3.08 3.44
CA LEU A 138 11.82 -3.28 3.44
C LEU A 138 12.19 -4.71 3.84
N VAL A 139 11.61 -5.21 4.93
CA VAL A 139 11.88 -6.57 5.41
C VAL A 139 11.37 -7.61 4.42
N LEU A 140 10.19 -7.41 3.82
CA LEU A 140 9.63 -8.27 2.78
C LEU A 140 10.54 -8.30 1.56
N ALA A 141 10.99 -7.14 1.08
CA ALA A 141 11.91 -7.04 -0.05
C ALA A 141 13.20 -7.82 0.20
N VAL A 142 13.83 -7.64 1.37
CA VAL A 142 15.03 -8.41 1.75
C VAL A 142 14.73 -9.90 1.83
N ALA A 143 13.61 -10.30 2.43
CA ALA A 143 13.22 -11.71 2.54
C ALA A 143 13.01 -12.38 1.17
N LEU A 144 12.48 -11.64 0.20
CA LEU A 144 12.33 -12.10 -1.19
C LEU A 144 13.70 -12.21 -1.89
N LEU A 145 14.59 -11.23 -1.70
CA LEU A 145 15.92 -11.21 -2.31
C LEU A 145 16.87 -12.27 -1.75
N VAL A 146 16.83 -12.55 -0.45
CA VAL A 146 17.66 -13.59 0.18
C VAL A 146 17.31 -14.98 -0.36
N ARG A 147 16.05 -15.19 -0.75
CA ARG A 147 15.58 -16.47 -1.30
C ARG A 147 15.58 -16.52 -2.82
N ALA A 148 16.29 -15.57 -3.45
CA ALA A 148 16.24 -15.36 -4.89
C ALA A 148 16.92 -16.46 -5.73
N ALA A 149 17.63 -17.43 -5.14
CA ALA A 149 18.33 -18.44 -5.94
C ALA A 149 17.40 -19.17 -6.93
N ASP A 150 16.16 -19.47 -6.52
CA ASP A 150 15.18 -20.22 -7.31
C ASP A 150 13.90 -19.41 -7.67
N SER A 151 13.86 -18.11 -7.34
CA SER A 151 12.66 -17.29 -7.59
C SER A 151 12.64 -16.70 -9.00
N ALA A 152 11.47 -16.56 -9.62
CA ALA A 152 11.30 -15.88 -10.91
C ALA A 152 11.96 -14.48 -10.93
N LEU A 153 12.62 -14.12 -12.04
CA LEU A 153 13.29 -12.82 -12.23
C LEU A 153 12.37 -11.64 -11.90
N LEU A 154 11.10 -11.69 -12.32
CA LEU A 154 10.13 -10.64 -12.05
C LEU A 154 9.89 -10.41 -10.56
N LEU A 155 9.92 -11.47 -9.74
CA LEU A 155 9.77 -11.35 -8.29
C LEU A 155 11.01 -10.72 -7.64
N LYS A 156 12.21 -10.98 -8.18
CA LYS A 156 13.46 -10.32 -7.75
C LYS A 156 13.40 -8.83 -8.07
N LEU A 157 13.01 -8.47 -9.30
CA LEU A 157 12.86 -7.07 -9.72
C LEU A 157 11.80 -6.36 -8.88
N PHE A 158 10.66 -7.00 -8.62
CA PHE A 158 9.65 -6.49 -7.71
C PHE A 158 10.24 -6.21 -6.32
N ALA A 159 11.00 -7.15 -5.76
CA ALA A 159 11.62 -6.97 -4.45
C ALA A 159 12.63 -5.81 -4.43
N VAL A 160 13.43 -5.61 -5.48
CA VAL A 160 14.32 -4.44 -5.59
C VAL A 160 13.52 -3.13 -5.61
N VAL A 161 12.48 -3.06 -6.43
CA VAL A 161 11.63 -1.86 -6.52
C VAL A 161 10.90 -1.59 -5.20
N LEU A 162 10.43 -2.65 -4.52
CA LEU A 162 9.80 -2.56 -3.20
C LEU A 162 10.79 -2.04 -2.15
N LEU A 163 12.05 -2.51 -2.18
CA LEU A 163 13.11 -2.04 -1.28
C LEU A 163 13.36 -0.54 -1.46
N ILE A 164 13.52 -0.09 -2.71
CA ILE A 164 13.74 1.31 -3.05
C ILE A 164 12.53 2.15 -2.59
N SER A 165 11.32 1.72 -2.93
CA SER A 165 10.08 2.43 -2.55
C SER A 165 9.95 2.54 -1.03
N GLY A 166 10.18 1.45 -0.30
CA GLY A 166 10.12 1.42 1.17
C GLY A 166 11.13 2.36 1.83
N LEU A 167 12.35 2.47 1.28
CA LEU A 167 13.36 3.41 1.80
C LEU A 167 12.92 4.86 1.56
N MET A 168 12.31 5.13 0.42
CA MET A 168 11.85 6.46 0.07
C MET A 168 10.62 6.89 0.89
N PHE A 169 9.68 5.98 1.16
CA PHE A 169 8.50 6.27 1.99
C PHE A 169 8.83 6.54 3.47
N LEU A 170 10.02 6.16 3.97
CA LEU A 170 10.50 6.58 5.29
C LEU A 170 10.86 8.08 5.35
N SER A 171 11.03 8.74 4.20
CA SER A 171 11.37 10.15 4.11
C SER A 171 10.24 10.95 3.50
N LEU A 172 9.78 11.99 4.20
CA LEU A 172 8.77 12.92 3.68
C LEU A 172 9.21 13.57 2.35
N ILE A 173 10.51 13.83 2.19
CA ILE A 173 11.07 14.49 1.00
C ILE A 173 11.03 13.55 -0.22
N LEU A 174 11.27 12.25 -0.02
CA LEU A 174 11.33 11.27 -1.11
C LEU A 174 10.00 10.58 -1.39
N ALA A 175 9.01 10.70 -0.50
CA ALA A 175 7.70 10.10 -0.65
C ALA A 175 6.98 10.44 -1.98
N PRO A 176 7.04 11.68 -2.53
CA PRO A 176 6.45 11.97 -3.83
C PRO A 176 7.07 11.15 -4.97
N ILE A 177 8.39 10.96 -4.94
CA ILE A 177 9.09 10.14 -5.95
C ILE A 177 8.75 8.66 -5.73
N ALA A 178 8.61 8.20 -4.49
CA ALA A 178 8.18 6.85 -4.17
C ALA A 178 6.80 6.51 -4.78
N CYS A 179 5.89 7.50 -4.85
CA CYS A 179 4.59 7.35 -5.49
C CYS A 179 4.67 7.05 -6.99
N LEU A 180 5.78 7.40 -7.65
CA LEU A 180 6.05 7.06 -9.06
C LEU A 180 6.81 5.74 -9.21
N VAL A 181 7.66 5.39 -8.24
CA VAL A 181 8.48 4.16 -8.27
C VAL A 181 7.65 2.93 -7.89
N TYR A 182 6.80 3.02 -6.86
CA TYR A 182 5.99 1.90 -6.40
C TYR A 182 5.08 1.28 -7.47
N PRO A 183 4.40 2.06 -8.33
CA PRO A 183 3.66 1.54 -9.48
C PRO A 183 4.45 0.63 -10.41
N LEU A 184 5.77 0.86 -10.57
CA LEU A 184 6.62 -0.03 -11.36
C LEU A 184 6.71 -1.42 -10.72
N GLY A 185 6.76 -1.47 -9.38
CA GLY A 185 6.70 -2.71 -8.62
C GLY A 185 5.38 -3.44 -8.83
N LEU A 186 4.25 -2.71 -8.79
CA LEU A 186 2.93 -3.27 -9.07
C LEU A 186 2.82 -3.85 -10.48
N LEU A 187 3.41 -3.18 -11.49
CA LEU A 187 3.44 -3.69 -12.87
C LEU A 187 4.31 -4.95 -13.01
N LEU A 188 5.45 -5.02 -12.31
CA LEU A 188 6.29 -6.22 -12.27
C LEU A 188 5.54 -7.39 -11.62
N LEU A 189 4.85 -7.12 -10.51
CA LEU A 189 4.04 -8.11 -9.81
C LEU A 189 2.85 -8.55 -10.66
N ALA A 190 2.22 -7.62 -11.40
CA ALA A 190 1.16 -7.94 -12.34
C ALA A 190 1.65 -8.87 -13.45
N ALA A 191 2.80 -8.56 -14.06
CA ALA A 191 3.40 -9.39 -15.10
C ALA A 191 3.71 -10.80 -14.57
N TRP A 192 4.23 -10.88 -13.33
CA TRP A 192 4.51 -12.15 -12.66
C TRP A 192 3.23 -12.99 -12.44
N PHE A 193 2.14 -12.38 -11.96
CA PHE A 193 0.85 -13.05 -11.83
C PHE A 193 0.31 -13.51 -13.19
N LEU A 194 0.32 -12.65 -14.20
CA LEU A 194 -0.23 -12.98 -15.53
C LEU A 194 0.54 -14.12 -16.23
N ARG A 195 1.82 -14.32 -15.88
CA ARG A 195 2.65 -15.45 -16.32
C ARG A 195 2.43 -16.74 -15.53
N GLY A 196 1.62 -16.70 -14.47
CA GLY A 196 1.21 -17.88 -13.70
C GLY A 196 2.01 -18.14 -12.42
N GLY A 197 2.78 -17.16 -11.92
CA GLY A 197 3.54 -17.28 -10.66
C GLY A 197 4.86 -18.04 -10.79
N SER A 198 4.92 -19.03 -11.68
CA SER A 198 6.09 -19.86 -11.91
C SER A 198 6.55 -19.75 -13.37
N GLU A 199 7.52 -18.87 -13.63
CA GLU A 199 8.37 -19.10 -14.79
C GLU A 199 9.42 -20.13 -14.41
N VAL A 200 9.21 -21.37 -14.85
CA VAL A 200 10.31 -22.31 -15.09
C VAL A 200 11.20 -21.63 -16.11
N GLU A 201 12.28 -20.97 -15.66
CA GLU A 201 13.37 -20.59 -16.56
C GLU A 201 13.95 -21.90 -17.10
N VAL A 202 13.53 -22.28 -18.31
CA VAL A 202 14.24 -23.29 -19.10
C VAL A 202 15.56 -22.64 -19.51
N VAL A 203 16.61 -22.93 -18.74
CA VAL A 203 18.00 -22.74 -19.17
C VAL A 203 18.41 -23.93 -20.01
#